data_AF-H2Z0Y7-F1
#
_entry.id   AF-H2Z0Y7-F1
#
_cell.length_a   1.000
_cell.length_b   1.000
_cell.length_c   1.000
_cell.angle_alpha   90.00
_cell.angle_beta   90.00
_cell.angle_gamma   90.00
#
_symmetry.space_group_name_H-M   'P 1'
#
loop_
_entity.id
_entity.type
_entity.pdbx_description
1 polymer ?
#
loop_
_entity_poly.entity_id
_entity_poly.type
_entity_poly.pdbx_seq_one_letter_code
_entity_poly.pdbx_strand_id
1 'polypeptide(L)'
;CCRRKSFLWHVEWLFYNTNVIEVDTRLPDQTPLRNAVTKYISTEESLDTFNPKLHEFSNESQLLFYLKNEVTPANITEYFKLNGGTGLRENLRGKTVIEFPRVIIVRPKDAATFESNLSTPCNDVRTRCSDGLQN
;
A
#
# COMPACT_ATOMS: atom_id res chain seq x y z
N CYS A 1 5.98 36.01 3.56
CA CYS A 1 5.38 34.90 2.81
C CYS A 1 5.91 33.58 3.37
N CYS A 2 5.20 32.94 4.29
CA CYS A 2 5.68 31.69 4.91
C CYS A 2 5.46 30.54 3.91
N ARG A 3 6.51 30.10 3.21
CA ARG A 3 6.49 28.84 2.44
C ARG A 3 6.07 27.72 3.40
N ARG A 4 4.86 27.18 3.24
CA ARG A 4 4.47 25.94 3.93
C ARG A 4 5.46 24.86 3.49
N LYS A 5 6.34 24.45 4.39
CA LYS A 5 7.24 23.32 4.17
C LYS A 5 6.37 22.05 4.11
N SER A 6 6.17 21.51 2.91
CA SER A 6 5.59 20.18 2.72
C SER A 6 6.72 19.15 2.76
N PHE A 7 6.55 18.09 3.54
CA PHE A 7 7.41 16.93 3.36
C PHE A 7 7.05 16.26 2.03
N LEU A 8 8.07 15.83 1.30
CA LEU A 8 7.93 15.06 0.07
C LEU A 8 8.28 13.62 0.39
N TRP A 9 7.33 12.71 0.17
CA TRP A 9 7.46 11.30 0.49
C TRP A 9 7.84 10.49 -0.74
N HIS A 10 8.69 9.50 -0.51
CA HIS A 10 8.77 8.31 -1.35
C HIS A 10 7.66 7.35 -0.91
N VAL A 11 6.91 6.75 -1.83
CA VAL A 11 5.76 5.88 -1.55
C VAL A 11 5.67 4.81 -2.62
N GLU A 12 5.43 3.56 -2.21
CA GLU A 12 5.05 2.47 -3.11
C GLU A 12 3.57 2.16 -2.98
N TRP A 13 2.90 2.06 -4.13
CA TRP A 13 1.49 1.74 -4.28
C TRP A 13 1.36 0.33 -4.86
N LEU A 14 0.89 -0.61 -4.05
CA LEU A 14 0.73 -2.00 -4.45
C LEU A 14 -0.74 -2.25 -4.79
N PHE A 15 -1.03 -2.55 -6.05
CA PHE A 15 -2.41 -2.79 -6.49
C PHE A 15 -2.77 -4.27 -6.33
N TYR A 16 -3.66 -4.56 -5.38
CA TYR A 16 -4.05 -5.93 -5.05
C TYR A 16 -4.56 -6.69 -6.29
N ASN A 17 -4.18 -7.96 -6.43
CA ASN A 17 -4.51 -8.82 -7.56
C ASN A 17 -3.96 -8.40 -8.95
N THR A 18 -3.04 -7.43 -9.06
CA THR A 18 -2.50 -7.01 -10.38
C THR A 18 -0.99 -7.19 -10.56
N ASN A 19 -0.25 -7.58 -9.51
CA ASN A 19 1.22 -7.59 -9.48
C ASN A 19 1.88 -6.25 -9.88
N VAL A 20 1.11 -5.16 -9.93
CA VAL A 20 1.60 -3.83 -10.28
C VAL A 20 2.00 -3.09 -9.01
N ILE A 21 3.19 -2.49 -9.07
CA ILE A 21 3.69 -1.56 -8.06
C ILE A 21 3.99 -0.25 -8.77
N GLU A 22 3.35 0.83 -8.32
CA GLU A 22 3.63 2.18 -8.80
C GLU A 22 4.34 2.98 -7.71
N VAL A 23 5.24 3.88 -8.12
CA VAL A 23 6.12 4.58 -7.18
C VAL A 23 6.01 6.09 -7.35
N ASP A 24 5.79 6.76 -6.23
CA ASP A 24 5.92 8.21 -6.09
C ASP A 24 7.20 8.54 -5.34
N THR A 25 8.11 9.33 -5.92
CA THR A 25 9.38 9.70 -5.25
C THR A 25 9.33 11.05 -4.53
N ARG A 26 8.34 11.89 -4.84
CA ARG A 26 8.22 13.27 -4.32
C ARG A 26 6.76 13.65 -4.05
N LEU A 27 5.99 12.76 -3.42
CA LEU A 27 4.59 13.04 -3.11
C LEU A 27 4.45 14.03 -1.95
N PRO A 28 3.79 15.18 -2.12
CA PRO A 28 3.51 16.08 -1.00
C PRO A 28 2.65 15.40 0.07
N ASP A 29 3.07 15.52 1.33
CA ASP A 29 2.48 14.83 2.48
C ASP A 29 1.00 15.15 2.76
N GLN A 30 0.48 16.24 2.20
CA GLN A 30 -0.92 16.67 2.32
C GLN A 30 -1.79 16.22 1.13
N THR A 31 -1.20 15.68 0.06
CA THR A 31 -1.96 15.18 -1.09
C THR A 31 -2.83 14.00 -0.66
N PRO A 32 -4.16 14.05 -0.87
CA PRO A 32 -5.04 12.92 -0.57
C PRO A 32 -4.60 11.65 -1.29
N LEU A 33 -4.60 10.49 -0.60
CA LEU A 33 -4.10 9.25 -1.22
C LEU A 33 -4.87 8.90 -2.50
N ARG A 34 -6.19 9.13 -2.53
CA ARG A 34 -7.00 8.89 -3.73
C ARG A 34 -6.52 9.70 -4.93
N ASN A 35 -6.16 10.96 -4.72
CA ASN A 35 -5.68 11.86 -5.77
C ASN A 35 -4.26 11.46 -6.22
N ALA A 36 -3.42 11.01 -5.28
CA ALA A 36 -2.07 10.55 -5.59
C ALA A 36 -2.09 9.37 -6.57
N VAL A 37 -3.04 8.45 -6.42
CA VAL A 37 -3.13 7.24 -7.26
C VAL A 37 -3.92 7.44 -8.55
N THR A 38 -4.73 8.51 -8.67
CA THR A 38 -5.63 8.70 -9.83
C THR A 38 -4.87 8.74 -11.16
N LYS A 39 -3.67 9.34 -11.18
CA LYS A 39 -2.81 9.42 -12.37
C LYS A 39 -2.37 8.07 -12.95
N TYR A 40 -2.38 7.01 -12.15
CA TYR A 40 -2.03 5.66 -12.60
C TYR A 40 -3.25 4.89 -13.16
N ILE A 41 -4.46 5.28 -12.76
CA ILE A 41 -5.69 4.55 -13.06
C ILE A 41 -6.61 5.28 -14.04
N SER A 42 -6.46 6.59 -14.22
CA SER A 42 -7.28 7.39 -15.14
C SER A 42 -6.44 8.00 -16.25
N THR A 43 -6.85 7.75 -17.49
CA THR A 43 -6.28 8.38 -18.69
C THR A 43 -6.60 9.87 -18.76
N GLU A 44 -7.65 10.33 -18.10
CA GLU A 44 -8.04 11.76 -18.07
C GLU A 44 -7.08 12.60 -17.24
N GLU A 45 -6.48 12.02 -16.21
CA GLU A 45 -5.52 12.71 -15.33
C GLU A 45 -4.11 12.74 -15.91
N SER A 46 -3.64 11.62 -16.47
CA SER A 46 -2.31 11.55 -17.09
C SER A 46 -2.20 10.41 -18.08
N LEU A 47 -2.07 10.74 -19.37
CA LEU A 47 -1.84 9.72 -20.39
C LEU A 47 -0.46 9.05 -20.27
N ASP A 48 0.56 9.82 -19.83
CA ASP A 48 1.94 9.33 -19.71
C ASP A 48 2.17 8.43 -18.49
N THR A 49 1.37 8.61 -17.43
CA THR A 49 1.50 7.88 -16.16
C THR A 49 0.45 6.77 -16.02
N PHE A 50 -0.61 6.81 -16.83
CA PHE A 50 -1.66 5.80 -16.80
C PHE A 50 -1.10 4.41 -17.09
N ASN A 51 -1.49 3.44 -16.27
CA ASN A 51 -1.13 2.04 -16.44
C ASN A 51 -2.37 1.25 -16.88
N PRO A 52 -2.42 0.72 -18.12
CA PRO A 52 -3.55 -0.05 -18.62
C PRO A 52 -3.91 -1.26 -17.77
N LYS A 53 -2.94 -1.86 -17.05
CA LYS A 53 -3.18 -2.99 -16.15
C LYS A 53 -4.03 -2.62 -14.93
N LEU A 54 -4.15 -1.32 -14.64
CA LEU A 54 -4.91 -0.79 -13.52
C LEU A 54 -6.27 -0.23 -13.94
N HIS A 55 -6.68 -0.41 -15.20
CA HIS A 55 -7.98 0.04 -15.69
C HIS A 55 -9.15 -0.45 -14.82
N GLU A 56 -9.05 -1.64 -14.22
CA GLU A 56 -10.13 -2.11 -13.35
C GLU A 56 -10.30 -1.31 -12.04
N PHE A 57 -9.29 -0.54 -11.63
CA PHE A 57 -9.35 0.36 -10.47
C PHE A 57 -9.98 1.72 -10.82
N SER A 58 -9.99 2.10 -12.10
CA SER A 58 -10.57 3.38 -12.56
C SER A 58 -12.09 3.42 -12.41
N ASN A 59 -12.72 2.25 -12.51
CA ASN A 59 -14.18 2.08 -12.43
C ASN A 59 -14.70 2.07 -10.99
N GLU A 60 -13.81 2.07 -9.99
CA GLU A 60 -14.19 1.95 -8.60
C GLU A 60 -14.42 3.34 -7.98
N SER A 61 -15.63 3.55 -7.45
CA SER A 61 -15.99 4.82 -6.82
C SER A 61 -15.21 5.11 -5.52
N GLN A 62 -14.73 4.07 -4.84
CA GLN A 62 -14.00 4.18 -3.58
C GLN A 62 -12.90 3.12 -3.51
N LEU A 63 -11.65 3.54 -3.55
CA LEU A 63 -10.52 2.64 -3.28
C LEU A 63 -10.24 2.54 -1.78
N LEU A 64 -9.84 1.36 -1.34
CA LEU A 64 -9.41 1.11 0.03
C LEU A 64 -7.88 1.08 0.09
N PHE A 65 -7.33 1.64 1.16
CA PHE A 65 -5.89 1.81 1.33
C PHE A 65 -5.47 1.15 2.63
N TYR A 66 -4.41 0.34 2.59
CA TYR A 66 -3.91 -0.40 3.75
C TYR A 66 -2.39 -0.23 3.87
N LEU A 67 -1.91 0.02 5.08
CA LEU A 67 -0.49 0.08 5.42
C LEU A 67 -0.16 -1.09 6.34
N LYS A 68 0.85 -1.89 6.01
CA LYS A 68 1.31 -2.94 6.90
C LYS A 68 1.77 -2.36 8.24
N ASN A 69 1.35 -2.99 9.34
CA ASN A 69 1.88 -2.70 10.66
C ASN A 69 3.23 -3.41 10.80
N GLU A 70 4.32 -2.65 10.83
CA GLU A 70 5.67 -3.21 10.95
C GLU A 70 6.05 -3.58 12.40
N VAL A 71 5.26 -3.16 13.39
CA VAL A 71 5.50 -3.44 14.81
C VAL A 71 4.57 -4.56 15.28
N THR A 72 4.68 -5.72 14.64
CA THR A 72 3.98 -6.94 15.03
C THR A 72 4.96 -8.08 15.23
N PRO A 73 4.61 -9.11 16.04
CA PRO A 73 5.36 -10.37 16.06
C PRO A 73 5.49 -10.95 14.66
N ALA A 74 6.62 -11.61 14.35
CA ALA A 74 6.93 -12.09 13.00
C ALA A 74 5.89 -13.07 12.41
N ASN A 75 5.08 -13.71 13.25
CA ASN A 75 4.02 -14.65 12.85
C ASN A 75 2.66 -13.98 12.60
N ILE A 76 2.53 -12.67 12.87
CA ILE A 76 1.28 -11.92 12.72
C ILE A 76 1.51 -10.80 11.71
N THR A 77 0.68 -10.77 10.67
CA THR A 77 0.66 -9.67 9.71
C THR A 77 -0.61 -8.85 9.94
N GLU A 78 -0.46 -7.64 10.44
CA GLU A 78 -1.58 -6.70 10.60
C GLU A 78 -1.46 -5.53 9.63
N TYR A 79 -2.58 -4.88 9.35
CA TYR A 79 -2.64 -3.70 8.50
C TYR A 79 -3.49 -2.61 9.12
N PHE A 80 -3.05 -1.37 8.99
CA PHE A 80 -3.84 -0.19 9.26
C PHE A 80 -4.64 0.18 8.03
N LYS A 81 -5.96 0.27 8.16
CA LYS A 81 -6.81 0.90 7.15
C LYS A 81 -6.57 2.41 7.14
N LEU A 82 -6.23 2.95 5.98
CA LEU A 82 -5.96 4.38 5.77
C LEU A 82 -7.20 5.08 5.20
N ASN A 83 -7.27 6.39 5.42
CA ASN A 83 -8.29 7.25 4.86
C ASN A 83 -7.81 7.86 3.53
N GLY A 84 -8.37 7.41 2.40
CA GLY A 84 -8.06 7.94 1.07
C GLY A 84 -8.46 9.41 0.86
N GLY A 85 -9.27 9.96 1.77
CA GLY A 85 -9.68 11.35 1.86
C GLY A 85 -8.55 12.31 2.25
N THR A 86 -7.57 11.82 3.00
CA THR A 86 -6.50 12.61 3.63
C THR A 86 -5.12 12.21 3.10
N GLY A 87 -4.11 13.05 3.36
CA GLY A 87 -2.74 12.77 2.93
C GLY A 87 -1.95 11.88 3.89
N LEU A 88 -0.70 11.57 3.51
CA LEU A 88 0.20 10.74 4.31
C LEU A 88 0.51 11.32 5.69
N ARG A 89 0.60 12.65 5.83
CA ARG A 89 0.86 13.27 7.13
C ARG A 89 -0.13 12.82 8.20
N GLU A 90 -1.41 12.77 7.84
CA GLU A 90 -2.45 12.37 8.78
C GLU A 90 -2.52 10.85 8.90
N ASN A 91 -2.46 10.14 7.77
CA ASN A 91 -2.55 8.68 7.74
C ASN A 91 -1.40 8.00 8.50
N LEU A 92 -0.18 8.50 8.39
CA LEU A 92 1.02 7.93 9.03
C LEU A 92 1.23 8.42 10.46
N ARG A 93 0.42 9.35 10.97
CA ARG A 93 0.54 9.86 12.33
C ARG A 93 0.44 8.70 13.33
N GLY A 94 1.46 8.57 14.19
CA GLY A 94 1.55 7.52 15.21
C GLY A 94 1.80 6.11 14.67
N LYS A 95 2.16 5.96 13.38
CA LYS A 95 2.51 4.67 12.78
C LYS A 95 4.00 4.60 12.51
N THR A 96 4.56 3.41 12.67
CA THR A 96 5.96 3.15 12.31
C THR A 96 6.03 2.81 10.82
N VAL A 97 6.95 3.47 10.13
CA VAL A 97 7.29 3.21 8.73
C VAL A 97 8.77 2.92 8.65
N ILE A 98 9.15 1.81 8.02
CA ILE A 98 10.55 1.44 7.77
C ILE A 98 10.88 1.88 6.35
N GLU A 99 11.91 2.72 6.19
CA GLU A 99 12.31 3.38 4.93
C GLU A 99 11.22 4.31 4.37
N PHE A 100 10.20 3.74 3.72
CA PHE A 100 9.10 4.46 3.10
C PHE A 100 7.79 3.66 3.17
N PRO A 101 6.62 4.32 3.14
CA PRO A 101 5.34 3.63 3.22
C PRO A 101 5.07 2.79 1.97
N ARG A 102 4.70 1.53 2.21
CA ARG A 102 4.16 0.60 1.21
C ARG A 102 2.66 0.47 1.42
N VAL A 103 1.88 1.09 0.55
CA VAL A 103 0.42 1.14 0.68
C VAL A 103 -0.22 0.18 -0.32
N ILE A 104 -0.98 -0.78 0.20
CA ILE A 104 -1.79 -1.71 -0.60
C ILE A 104 -3.12 -1.05 -0.93
N ILE A 105 -3.48 -1.06 -2.22
CA ILE A 105 -4.73 -0.52 -2.75
C ILE A 105 -5.62 -1.70 -3.11
N VAL A 106 -6.82 -1.72 -2.54
CA VAL A 106 -7.79 -2.80 -2.69
C VAL A 106 -9.10 -2.23 -3.21
N ARG A 107 -9.72 -2.93 -4.16
CA ARG A 107 -11.05 -2.58 -4.66
C ARG A 107 -12.13 -3.03 -3.67
N PRO A 108 -13.27 -2.34 -3.57
CA PRO A 108 -14.37 -2.73 -2.69
C PRO A 108 -14.80 -4.20 -2.85
N LYS A 109 -14.88 -4.69 -4.09
CA LYS A 109 -15.27 -6.08 -4.37
C LYS A 109 -14.28 -7.13 -3.85
N ASP A 110 -13.01 -6.76 -3.71
CA ASP A 110 -11.95 -7.65 -3.23
C ASP A 110 -11.70 -7.50 -1.72
N ALA A 111 -12.35 -6.54 -1.07
CA ALA A 111 -12.08 -6.16 0.31
C ALA A 111 -12.31 -7.31 1.29
N ALA A 112 -13.43 -8.03 1.15
CA ALA A 112 -13.76 -9.16 2.03
C ALA A 112 -12.69 -10.27 1.95
N THR A 113 -12.25 -10.60 0.74
CA THR A 113 -11.19 -11.58 0.50
C THR A 113 -9.87 -11.10 1.10
N PHE A 114 -9.49 -9.84 0.85
CA PHE A 114 -8.28 -9.26 1.40
C PHE A 114 -8.28 -9.30 2.94
N GLU A 115 -9.35 -8.80 3.57
CA GLU A 115 -9.50 -8.73 5.02
C GLU A 115 -9.53 -10.12 5.68
N SER A 116 -10.11 -11.13 5.02
CA SER A 116 -10.07 -12.52 5.51
C SER A 116 -8.66 -13.08 5.56
N ASN A 117 -7.80 -12.75 4.59
CA ASN A 117 -6.41 -13.21 4.52
C ASN A 117 -5.52 -12.57 5.59
N LEU A 118 -5.95 -11.46 6.21
CA LEU A 118 -5.22 -10.82 7.32
C LEU A 118 -5.26 -11.64 8.61
N SER A 119 -6.27 -12.48 8.76
CA SER A 119 -6.53 -13.26 9.98
C SER A 119 -5.82 -14.61 10.03
N THR A 120 -5.18 -15.02 8.93
CA THR A 120 -4.48 -16.31 8.86
C THR A 120 -3.09 -16.16 9.50
N PRO A 121 -2.78 -16.84 10.61
CA PRO A 121 -1.43 -16.83 11.17
C PRO A 121 -0.45 -17.38 10.13
N CYS A 122 0.71 -16.73 10.01
CA CYS A 122 1.77 -17.17 9.12
C CYS A 122 2.26 -18.55 9.59
N ASN A 123 1.85 -19.61 8.90
CA ASN A 123 2.43 -20.93 9.05
C ASN A 123 3.80 -20.93 8.37
N ASP A 124 4.80 -20.36 9.06
CA ASP A 124 6.20 -20.47 8.69
C ASP A 124 6.65 -21.92 8.94
N VAL A 125 6.35 -22.82 7.99
CA VAL A 125 7.01 -24.12 7.91
C VAL A 125 8.43 -23.83 7.47
N ARG A 126 9.31 -23.56 8.45
CA ARG A 126 10.75 -23.78 8.30
C ARG A 126 10.95 -25.23 7.89
N THR A 127 11.04 -25.48 6.59
CA THR A 127 11.68 -26.69 6.08
C THR A 127 13.13 -26.63 6.56
N ARG A 128 13.40 -27.37 7.64
CA ARG A 128 14.75 -27.52 8.18
C ARG A 128 15.65 -28.02 7.06
N CYS A 129 16.70 -27.25 6.78
CA CYS A 129 17.90 -27.78 6.14
C CYS A 129 18.28 -29.06 6.89
N SER A 130 18.23 -30.20 6.19
CA SER A 130 18.72 -31.47 6.70
C SER A 130 20.16 -31.62 6.22
N ASP A 131 21.09 -31.01 6.95
CA ASP A 131 22.51 -31.33 6.82
C ASP A 131 22.94 -32.24 7.98
N GLY A 132 23.29 -33.48 7.62
CA GLY A 132 24.39 -34.25 8.19
C GLY A 132 24.27 -34.84 9.60
N LEU A 133 24.02 -36.15 9.67
CA LEU A 133 24.86 -37.06 10.47
C LEU A 133 24.64 -38.52 10.02
N GLN A 134 25.59 -39.10 9.28
CA GLN A 134 25.81 -40.54 9.26
C GLN A 134 27.21 -40.78 9.81
N ASN A 135 27.25 -41.41 10.98
CA ASN A 135 28.42 -42.14 11.46
C ASN A 135 28.46 -43.52 10.78
#